data_AF-A0A955GER1-F1
#
_entry.id   AF-A0A955GER1-F1
#
_cell.length_a   1.000
_cell.length_b   1.000
_cell.length_c   1.000
_cell.angle_alpha   90.00
_cell.angle_beta   90.00
_cell.angle_gamma   90.00
#
_symmetry.space_group_name_H-M   'P 1'
#
loop_
_entity.id
_entity.type
_entity.pdbx_description
1 polymer ?
#
loop_
_entity_poly.entity_id
_entity_poly.type
_entity_poly.pdbx_seq_one_letter_code
_entity_poly.pdbx_strand_id
1 'polypeptide(L)'
;MLNDFVSFVREQGVVGLAVGLAIGAKAGEAVSSIVDKLISPLVGYILGGTDLTKMEWNTGLTRGGHDLVFGWGAIVNASIALVATAFVVYFIFERAGLTKLDKKKK
;
A
#
# COMPACT_ATOMS: atom_id res chain seq x y z
N MET A 1 30.84 24.54 -4.36
CA MET A 1 30.29 23.16 -4.35
C MET A 1 29.16 23.01 -3.34
N LEU A 2 29.39 23.05 -2.01
CA LEU A 2 28.29 22.90 -1.03
C LEU A 2 27.25 24.04 -1.10
N ASN A 3 27.71 25.29 -1.21
CA ASN A 3 26.79 26.43 -1.35
C ASN A 3 25.99 26.39 -2.67
N ASP A 4 26.62 25.96 -3.76
CA ASP A 4 25.97 25.79 -5.06
C ASP A 4 24.93 24.66 -5.02
N PHE A 5 25.23 23.57 -4.30
CA PHE A 5 24.30 22.48 -4.07
C PHE A 5 23.09 22.90 -3.23
N VAL A 6 23.31 23.65 -2.14
CA VAL A 6 22.22 24.18 -1.32
C VAL A 6 21.34 25.15 -2.12
N SER A 7 21.94 25.98 -2.99
CA SER A 7 21.20 26.89 -3.87
C SER A 7 20.38 26.11 -4.91
N PHE A 8 20.97 25.08 -5.52
CA PHE A 8 20.29 24.20 -6.48
C PHE A 8 19.09 23.46 -5.86
N VAL A 9 19.26 22.88 -4.68
CA VAL A 9 18.20 22.16 -3.95
C VAL A 9 17.03 23.09 -3.58
N ARG A 10 17.33 24.38 -3.30
CA ARG A 10 16.31 25.41 -3.05
C ARG A 10 15.58 25.85 -4.32
N GLU A 11 16.31 26.11 -5.41
CA GLU A 11 15.71 26.55 -6.69
C GLU A 11 14.83 25.47 -7.33
N GLN A 12 15.24 24.20 -7.23
CA GLN A 12 14.52 23.07 -7.82
C GLN A 12 13.38 22.53 -6.93
N GLY A 13 13.11 23.16 -5.77
CA GLY A 13 12.03 22.74 -4.87
C GLY A 13 12.19 21.32 -4.29
N VAL A 14 13.38 20.73 -4.38
CA VAL A 14 13.66 19.32 -4.04
C VAL A 14 13.39 19.03 -2.56
N VAL A 15 13.57 20.04 -1.69
CA VAL A 15 13.28 19.92 -0.25
C VAL A 15 11.82 19.57 0.00
N GLY A 16 10.88 20.22 -0.70
CA GLY A 16 9.45 19.96 -0.55
C GLY A 16 9.07 18.56 -1.02
N LEU A 17 9.64 18.12 -2.15
CA LEU A 17 9.46 16.77 -2.67
C LEU A 17 10.03 15.70 -1.74
N ALA A 18 11.23 15.93 -1.20
CA ALA A 18 11.88 15.01 -0.27
C ALA A 18 11.07 14.84 1.03
N VAL A 19 10.56 15.94 1.59
CA VAL A 19 9.70 15.90 2.79
C VAL A 19 8.37 15.20 2.49
N GLY A 20 7.74 15.52 1.36
CA GLY A 20 6.49 14.88 0.94
C GLY A 20 6.65 13.37 0.74
N LEU A 21 7.72 12.92 0.11
CA LEU A 21 8.01 11.50 -0.08
C LEU A 21 8.33 10.80 1.25
N ALA A 22 9.11 11.43 2.13
CA ALA A 22 9.46 10.85 3.43
C ALA A 22 8.22 10.65 4.32
N ILE A 23 7.35 11.66 4.39
CA ILE A 23 6.08 11.56 5.14
C ILE A 23 5.13 10.56 4.45
N GLY A 24 5.04 10.60 3.11
CA GLY A 24 4.21 9.69 2.33
C GLY A 24 4.58 8.22 2.52
N ALA A 25 5.88 7.91 2.57
CA ALA A 25 6.36 6.54 2.82
C ALA A 25 5.93 6.05 4.21
N LYS A 26 6.08 6.85 5.26
CA LYS A 26 5.68 6.48 6.63
C LYS A 26 4.17 6.42 6.81
N ALA A 27 3.42 7.32 6.18
CA ALA A 27 1.97 7.23 6.16
C ALA A 27 1.48 5.96 5.45
N GLY A 28 2.13 5.59 4.33
CA GLY A 28 1.87 4.33 3.62
C GLY A 28 2.14 3.11 4.49
N GLU A 29 3.28 3.04 5.17
CA GLU A 29 3.60 1.97 6.13
C GLU A 29 2.55 1.84 7.24
N ALA A 30 2.10 2.97 7.81
CA ALA A 30 1.09 2.97 8.85
C ALA A 30 -0.24 2.37 8.36
N VAL A 31 -0.69 2.75 7.16
CA VAL A 31 -1.91 2.21 6.58
C VAL A 31 -1.75 0.74 6.20
N SER A 32 -0.63 0.35 5.58
CA SER A 32 -0.35 -1.06 5.29
C SER A 32 -0.45 -1.90 6.56
N SER A 33 0.11 -1.43 7.68
CA SER A 33 0.05 -2.15 8.95
C SER A 33 -1.37 -2.36 9.47
N ILE A 34 -2.28 -1.41 9.22
CA ILE A 34 -3.70 -1.52 9.58
C ILE A 34 -4.38 -2.55 8.70
N VAL A 35 -4.10 -2.53 7.39
CA VAL A 35 -4.67 -3.49 6.45
C VAL A 35 -4.17 -4.90 6.75
N ASP A 36 -2.86 -5.08 6.90
CA ASP A 36 -2.24 -6.38 7.14
C ASP A 36 -2.67 -7.00 8.49
N LYS A 37 -2.83 -6.17 9.53
CA LYS A 37 -3.15 -6.67 10.88
C LYS A 37 -4.64 -6.73 11.22
N LEU A 38 -5.48 -5.94 10.55
CA LEU A 38 -6.93 -5.93 10.81
C LEU A 38 -7.74 -6.44 9.62
N ILE A 39 -7.48 -5.94 8.41
CA ILE A 39 -8.30 -6.26 7.25
C ILE A 39 -8.00 -7.67 6.72
N SER A 40 -6.74 -8.00 6.50
CA SER A 40 -6.32 -9.33 6.00
C SER A 40 -6.86 -10.49 6.87
N PRO A 41 -6.75 -10.48 8.21
CA PRO A 41 -7.34 -11.53 9.03
C PRO A 41 -8.88 -11.51 9.05
N LEU A 42 -9.53 -10.34 8.97
CA LEU A 42 -11.00 -10.28 8.86
C LEU A 42 -11.50 -10.89 7.55
N VAL A 43 -10.84 -10.56 6.43
CA VAL A 43 -11.16 -11.09 5.11
C VAL A 43 -10.90 -12.59 5.08
N GLY A 44 -9.78 -13.05 5.62
CA GLY A 44 -9.47 -14.49 5.76
C GLY A 44 -10.49 -15.24 6.62
N TYR A 45 -10.98 -14.63 7.70
CA TYR A 45 -12.02 -15.22 8.55
C TYR A 45 -13.37 -15.35 7.83
N ILE A 46 -13.79 -14.32 7.10
CA ILE A 46 -15.05 -14.31 6.34
C ILE A 46 -15.03 -15.32 5.18
N LEU A 47 -13.86 -15.51 4.55
CA LEU A 47 -13.65 -16.46 3.46
C LEU A 47 -13.39 -17.90 3.95
N GLY A 48 -13.68 -18.19 5.22
CA GLY A 48 -13.66 -19.55 5.78
C GLY A 48 -12.30 -20.03 6.29
N GLY A 49 -11.41 -19.12 6.70
CA GLY A 49 -10.07 -19.45 7.18
C GLY A 49 -9.07 -19.81 6.08
N THR A 50 -9.41 -19.52 4.82
CA THR A 50 -8.50 -19.68 3.69
C THR A 50 -7.56 -18.48 3.65
N ASP A 51 -6.26 -18.72 3.90
CA ASP A 51 -5.23 -17.80 3.46
C ASP A 51 -5.30 -17.74 1.94
N LEU A 52 -5.84 -16.65 1.39
CA LEU A 52 -5.83 -16.41 -0.05
C LEU A 52 -4.40 -16.53 -0.61
N THR A 53 -3.40 -16.13 0.16
CA THR A 53 -1.97 -16.29 -0.16
C THR A 53 -1.54 -17.75 -0.37
N LYS A 54 -2.26 -18.72 0.21
CA LYS A 54 -2.01 -20.17 0.07
C LYS A 54 -2.92 -20.84 -0.96
N MET A 55 -3.79 -20.10 -1.65
CA MET A 55 -4.52 -20.62 -2.80
C MET A 55 -3.58 -20.73 -3.99
N GLU A 56 -2.96 -21.90 -4.07
CA GLU A 56 -2.05 -22.29 -5.13
C GLU A 56 -2.75 -23.28 -6.05
N TRP A 57 -2.79 -22.99 -7.35
CA TRP A 57 -3.20 -23.99 -8.33
C TRP A 57 -1.97 -24.80 -8.70
N ASN A 58 -1.84 -26.02 -8.16
CA ASN A 58 -0.85 -26.98 -8.64
C ASN A 58 -1.31 -27.45 -10.02
N THR A 59 -0.55 -27.10 -11.07
CA THR A 59 -0.94 -27.45 -12.44
C THR A 59 -0.63 -28.90 -12.81
N GLY A 60 -0.10 -29.71 -11.88
CA GLY A 60 0.23 -31.13 -12.10
C GLY A 60 1.33 -31.35 -13.13
N LEU A 61 1.98 -30.27 -13.58
CA LEU A 61 3.05 -30.28 -14.57
C LEU A 61 4.38 -30.17 -13.83
N THR A 62 5.06 -31.30 -13.67
CA THR A 62 6.39 -31.39 -13.09
C THR A 62 7.43 -31.39 -14.21
N ARG A 63 8.39 -30.46 -14.20
CA ARG A 63 9.54 -30.46 -15.11
C ARG A 63 10.82 -30.40 -14.30
N GLY A 64 11.57 -31.50 -14.26
CA GLY A 64 12.87 -31.57 -13.59
C GLY A 64 12.82 -31.63 -12.05
N GLY A 65 11.75 -32.17 -11.47
CA GLY A 65 11.63 -32.33 -10.00
C GLY A 65 11.08 -31.12 -9.26
N HIS A 66 10.71 -30.06 -9.98
CA HIS A 66 10.00 -28.91 -9.44
C HIS A 66 8.58 -28.86 -10.03
N ASP A 67 7.56 -28.85 -9.16
CA ASP A 67 6.17 -28.66 -9.55
C ASP A 67 5.94 -27.20 -9.96
N LEU A 68 5.30 -26.98 -11.11
CA LEU A 68 4.84 -25.64 -11.51
C LEU A 68 3.60 -25.26 -10.69
N VAL A 69 3.85 -24.52 -9.62
CA VAL A 69 2.81 -23.98 -8.72
C VAL A 69 2.50 -22.54 -9.13
N PHE A 70 1.28 -22.28 -9.59
CA PHE A 70 0.80 -20.92 -9.83
C PHE A 70 0.08 -20.39 -8.60
N GLY A 71 0.77 -19.55 -7.82
CA GLY A 71 0.23 -18.86 -6.65
C GLY A 71 -0.66 -17.66 -7.01
N TRP A 72 -1.75 -17.89 -7.75
CA TRP A 72 -2.71 -16.83 -8.11
C TRP A 72 -3.34 -16.17 -6.88
N GLY A 73 -3.43 -16.91 -5.79
CA GLY A 73 -3.95 -16.43 -4.52
C GLY A 73 -3.19 -15.24 -3.93
N ALA A 74 -1.86 -15.16 -4.13
CA ALA A 74 -1.05 -14.03 -3.68
C ALA A 74 -1.41 -12.72 -4.42
N ILE A 75 -1.73 -12.81 -5.71
CA ILE A 75 -2.10 -11.65 -6.55
C ILE A 75 -3.48 -11.12 -6.15
N VAL A 76 -4.43 -12.03 -5.90
CA VAL A 76 -5.77 -11.65 -5.43
C VAL A 76 -5.69 -11.02 -4.04
N ASN A 77 -4.89 -11.60 -3.14
CA ASN A 77 -4.64 -11.03 -1.82
C ASN A 77 -4.02 -9.62 -1.90
N ALA A 78 -2.99 -9.44 -2.73
CA ALA A 78 -2.36 -8.13 -2.95
C ALA A 78 -3.36 -7.10 -3.53
N SER A 79 -4.25 -7.52 -4.43
CA SER A 79 -5.27 -6.65 -5.00
C SER A 79 -6.30 -6.20 -3.97
N ILE A 80 -6.75 -7.12 -3.09
CA ILE A 80 -7.65 -6.80 -1.99
C ILE A 80 -6.97 -5.86 -0.99
N ALA A 81 -5.71 -6.12 -0.63
CA ALA A 81 -4.93 -5.28 0.26
C ALA A 81 -4.74 -3.86 -0.31
N LEU A 82 -4.53 -3.73 -1.61
CA LEU A 82 -4.43 -2.43 -2.29
C LEU A 82 -5.74 -1.65 -2.21
N VAL A 83 -6.87 -2.28 -2.54
CA VAL A 83 -8.19 -1.64 -2.48
C VAL A 83 -8.55 -1.26 -1.04
N ALA A 84 -8.27 -2.15 -0.08
CA ALA A 84 -8.48 -1.88 1.34
C ALA A 84 -7.61 -0.72 1.83
N THR A 85 -6.33 -0.67 1.45
CA THR A 85 -5.41 0.43 1.76
C THR A 85 -5.96 1.76 1.23
N ALA A 86 -6.38 1.81 -0.03
CA ALA A 86 -6.99 2.99 -0.62
C ALA A 86 -8.25 3.43 0.13
N PHE A 87 -9.09 2.48 0.54
CA PHE A 87 -10.30 2.76 1.31
C PHE A 87 -9.99 3.31 2.71
N VAL A 88 -9.01 2.74 3.41
CA VAL A 88 -8.57 3.23 4.73
C VAL A 88 -7.98 4.63 4.63
N VAL A 89 -7.14 4.90 3.62
CA VAL A 89 -6.64 6.26 3.35
C VAL A 89 -7.81 7.22 3.16
N TYR A 90 -8.74 6.90 2.26
CA TYR A 90 -9.91 7.73 2.01
C TYR A 90 -10.71 8.02 3.30
N PHE A 91 -10.98 6.99 4.10
CA PHE A 91 -11.72 7.13 5.35
C PHE A 91 -11.00 8.02 6.37
N ILE A 92 -9.67 7.89 6.49
CA ILE A 92 -8.86 8.74 7.38
C ILE A 92 -8.90 10.19 6.91
N PHE A 93 -8.69 10.45 5.62
CA PHE A 93 -8.68 11.81 5.07
C PHE A 93 -10.04 12.49 5.21
N GLU A 94 -11.12 11.75 4.97
CA GLU A 94 -12.50 12.24 5.12
C GLU A 94 -12.84 12.51 6.59
N ARG A 95 -12.51 11.59 7.50
CA ARG A 95 -12.79 11.73 8.94
C ARG A 95 -11.92 12.79 9.61
N ALA A 96 -10.68 12.96 9.15
CA ALA A 96 -9.80 14.05 9.58
C ALA A 96 -10.28 15.43 9.10
N GLY A 97 -11.30 15.50 8.24
CA GLY A 97 -11.86 16.76 7.76
C GLY A 97 -10.90 17.57 6.90
N LEU A 98 -9.81 16.97 6.42
CA LEU A 98 -8.85 17.59 5.50
C LEU A 98 -9.53 17.95 4.17
N THR A 99 -10.55 17.19 3.77
CA THR A 99 -11.45 17.52 2.63
C THR A 99 -12.25 18.80 2.85
N LYS A 100 -12.48 19.21 4.10
CA LYS A 100 -13.18 20.48 4.44
C LYS A 100 -12.23 21.67 4.52
N LEU A 101 -10.94 21.45 4.78
CA LEU A 101 -9.92 22.52 4.81
C LEU A 101 -9.53 23.03 3.42
N ASP A 102 -9.82 22.24 2.38
CA ASP A 102 -9.68 22.66 0.98
C ASP A 102 -10.92 23.40 0.44
N LYS A 103 -11.94 23.64 1.28
CA LYS A 103 -12.98 24.62 0.93
C LYS A 103 -12.36 26.00 0.96
N LYS A 104 -11.92 26.44 -0.23
CA LYS A 104 -11.62 27.82 -0.59
C LYS A 104 -12.53 28.75 0.22
N LYS A 105 -11.92 29.52 1.14
CA LYS A 105 -12.58 30.71 1.71
C LYS A 105 -13.08 31.53 0.51
N LYS A 106 -14.39 31.65 0.40
CA LYS A 106 -15.02 32.58 -0.53
C LYS A 106 -14.68 34.01 -0.11
#